data_AF-A0A7L3XHC0-F1
#
_entry.id   AF-A0A7L3XHC0-F1
#
_cell.length_a   1.000
_cell.length_b   1.000
_cell.length_c   1.000
_cell.angle_alpha   90.00
_cell.angle_beta   90.00
_cell.angle_gamma   90.00
#
_symmetry.space_group_name_H-M   'P 1'
#
loop_
_entity.id
_entity.type
_entity.pdbx_description
1 polymer ?
#
loop_
_entity_poly.entity_id
_entity_poly.type
_entity_poly.pdbx_seq_one_letter_code
_entity_poly.pdbx_strand_id
1 'polypeptide(L)'
;QLQTAVEKVHSLGGGDAGIKQSTLKMIEGNLAESPEVKALQEKLTTANFKVMEYRNQLQSAKQELKMTQKLLANEVGEDVNIQSLLTNSGSWRGRAQQILVLQSKVRELENQLGQNKTRTSLSEIDEELLALTDPRKLSAQEKNLLKIRSLEKEKKETLEKLTGEHDALQKSHEEVKKKLDASKARNKVLCSEVKTLKGQIVTLLEKGKHDDELIDALLGQQKQMQEILKHLSQQDEKNKESQQMLGQHLNSEVQKQNCLIEQLRQMVAEREAKVKELEEEIGQL
;
A
#
# COMPACT_ATOMS: atom_id res chain seq x y z
N GLN A 1 28.10 -30.34 4.38
CA GLN A 1 28.67 -30.61 3.03
C GLN A 1 27.76 -30.05 1.92
N LEU A 2 27.33 -28.78 2.05
CA LEU A 2 26.55 -28.04 1.04
C LEU A 2 27.03 -26.58 0.97
N GLN A 3 28.34 -26.36 1.17
CA GLN A 3 28.97 -25.03 1.07
C GLN A 3 30.07 -24.98 -0.01
N THR A 4 30.40 -26.12 -0.65
CA THR A 4 31.58 -26.25 -1.54
C THR A 4 31.21 -26.32 -3.03
N ALA A 5 29.93 -26.13 -3.38
CA ALA A 5 29.44 -26.24 -4.76
C ALA A 5 29.17 -24.87 -5.44
N VAL A 6 29.28 -23.75 -4.71
CA VAL A 6 28.98 -22.41 -5.24
C VAL A 6 30.23 -21.69 -5.76
N GLU A 7 31.43 -22.10 -5.38
CA GLU A 7 32.67 -21.40 -5.77
C GLU A 7 33.29 -21.87 -7.11
N LYS A 8 32.69 -22.85 -7.79
CA LYS A 8 33.28 -23.46 -9.00
C LYS A 8 32.72 -22.95 -10.34
N VAL A 9 31.98 -21.83 -10.35
CA VAL A 9 31.44 -21.23 -11.59
C VAL A 9 32.14 -19.90 -11.96
N HIS A 10 33.05 -19.38 -11.15
CA HIS A 10 33.72 -18.09 -11.42
C HIS A 10 35.06 -18.14 -12.14
N SER A 11 35.40 -19.24 -12.83
CA SER A 11 36.59 -19.26 -13.67
C SER A 11 36.32 -19.97 -14.97
N LEU A 12 36.11 -19.19 -16.04
CA LEU A 12 36.49 -19.41 -17.44
C LEU A 12 35.57 -18.61 -18.37
N GLY A 13 36.17 -17.73 -19.19
CA GLY A 13 35.54 -17.25 -20.42
C GLY A 13 35.52 -15.74 -20.60
N GLY A 14 36.67 -15.18 -21.00
CA GLY A 14 36.72 -13.86 -21.62
C GLY A 14 36.24 -13.89 -23.08
N GLY A 15 35.86 -12.72 -23.59
CA GLY A 15 35.71 -12.44 -25.03
C GLY A 15 34.26 -12.39 -25.54
N ASP A 16 33.88 -11.21 -26.04
CA ASP A 16 32.73 -10.95 -26.92
C ASP A 16 31.34 -10.77 -26.26
N ALA A 17 31.14 -9.61 -25.63
CA ALA A 17 29.89 -9.18 -24.99
C ALA A 17 29.03 -8.23 -25.87
N GLY A 18 29.46 -7.86 -27.07
CA GLY A 18 28.80 -6.81 -27.87
C GLY A 18 27.66 -7.29 -28.77
N ILE A 19 27.77 -8.50 -29.35
CA ILE A 19 26.88 -8.93 -30.45
C ILE A 19 25.72 -9.82 -29.96
N LYS A 20 25.85 -10.46 -28.79
CA LYS A 20 24.87 -11.45 -28.29
C LYS A 20 23.62 -10.83 -27.64
N GLN A 21 23.67 -9.57 -27.22
CA GLN A 21 22.55 -8.94 -26.49
C GLN A 21 21.37 -8.56 -27.40
N SER A 22 21.63 -8.34 -28.70
CA SER A 22 20.59 -8.04 -29.70
C SER A 22 19.84 -9.29 -30.17
N THR A 23 20.56 -10.42 -30.32
CA THR A 23 19.95 -11.70 -30.69
C THR A 23 19.11 -12.30 -29.55
N LEU A 24 19.48 -12.06 -28.28
CA LEU A 24 18.72 -12.54 -27.12
C LEU A 24 17.35 -11.86 -26.99
N LYS A 25 17.26 -10.54 -27.29
CA LYS A 25 15.99 -9.79 -27.29
C LYS A 25 15.03 -10.18 -28.43
N MET A 26 15.54 -10.57 -29.60
CA MET A 26 14.72 -11.07 -30.71
C MET A 26 14.19 -12.49 -30.48
N ILE A 27 14.86 -13.29 -29.64
CA ILE A 27 14.44 -14.66 -29.30
C ILE A 27 13.43 -14.63 -28.12
N GLU A 28 13.59 -13.72 -27.15
CA GLU A 28 12.61 -13.53 -26.07
C GLU A 28 11.23 -13.08 -26.57
N GLY A 29 11.19 -12.21 -27.60
CA GLY A 29 9.93 -11.77 -28.21
C GLY A 29 9.18 -12.87 -28.98
N ASN A 30 9.90 -13.83 -29.57
CA ASN A 30 9.31 -14.89 -30.39
C ASN A 30 8.97 -16.18 -29.60
N LEU A 31 9.56 -16.40 -28.41
CA LEU A 31 9.18 -17.52 -27.54
C LEU A 31 7.85 -17.29 -26.80
N ALA A 32 7.52 -16.03 -26.50
CA ALA A 32 6.30 -15.67 -25.78
C ALA A 32 5.00 -15.88 -26.60
N GLU A 33 5.11 -16.04 -27.92
CA GLU A 33 3.97 -16.21 -28.84
C GLU A 33 3.75 -17.64 -29.35
N SER A 34 4.60 -18.60 -28.97
CA SER A 34 4.39 -20.02 -29.30
C SER A 34 3.13 -20.57 -28.61
N PRO A 35 2.26 -21.31 -29.32
CA PRO A 35 1.05 -21.91 -28.74
C PRO A 35 1.36 -22.88 -27.59
N GLU A 36 2.54 -23.49 -27.58
CA GLU A 36 3.00 -24.39 -26.53
C GLU A 36 3.34 -23.64 -25.24
N VAL A 37 3.93 -22.44 -25.35
CA VAL A 37 4.23 -21.58 -24.21
C VAL A 37 2.93 -21.04 -23.58
N LYS A 38 1.94 -20.68 -24.41
CA LYS A 38 0.60 -20.30 -23.92
C LYS A 38 -0.12 -21.46 -23.22
N ALA A 39 -0.08 -22.67 -23.78
CA ALA A 39 -0.67 -23.85 -23.15
C ALA A 39 0.01 -24.23 -21.82
N LEU A 40 1.33 -24.06 -21.72
CA LEU A 40 2.06 -24.24 -20.47
C LEU A 40 1.75 -23.14 -19.46
N GLN A 41 1.60 -21.89 -19.90
CA GLN A 41 1.17 -20.76 -19.06
C GLN A 41 -0.23 -21.01 -18.48
N GLU A 42 -1.19 -21.46 -19.30
CA GLU A 42 -2.55 -21.80 -18.84
C GLU A 42 -2.58 -23.00 -17.90
N LYS A 43 -1.75 -24.03 -18.15
CA LYS A 43 -1.61 -25.15 -17.20
C LYS A 43 -1.03 -24.67 -15.87
N LEU A 44 -0.05 -23.76 -15.91
CA LEU A 44 0.56 -23.18 -14.71
C LEU A 44 -0.45 -22.33 -13.93
N THR A 45 -1.25 -21.49 -14.60
CA THR A 45 -2.29 -20.70 -13.94
C THR A 45 -3.39 -21.59 -13.35
N THR A 46 -3.81 -22.63 -14.06
CA THR A 46 -4.80 -23.61 -13.57
C THR A 46 -4.28 -24.38 -12.36
N ALA A 47 -3.02 -24.82 -12.39
CA ALA A 47 -2.38 -25.49 -11.26
C ALA A 47 -2.24 -24.56 -10.04
N ASN A 48 -1.82 -23.32 -10.26
CA ASN A 48 -1.74 -22.30 -9.20
C ASN A 48 -3.10 -21.99 -8.58
N PHE A 49 -4.15 -21.93 -9.41
CA PHE A 49 -5.53 -21.75 -8.93
C PHE A 49 -5.95 -22.92 -8.04
N LYS A 50 -5.72 -24.17 -8.46
CA LYS A 50 -6.01 -25.36 -7.65
C LYS A 50 -5.24 -25.40 -6.33
N VAL A 51 -3.96 -25.01 -6.34
CA VAL A 51 -3.15 -24.91 -5.11
C VAL A 51 -3.74 -23.88 -4.14
N MET A 52 -4.17 -22.73 -4.66
CA MET A 52 -4.84 -21.71 -3.86
C MET A 52 -6.18 -22.21 -3.31
N GLU A 53 -6.97 -22.92 -4.12
CA GLU A 53 -8.24 -23.52 -3.71
C GLU A 53 -8.05 -24.56 -2.60
N TYR A 54 -7.12 -25.50 -2.74
CA TYR A 54 -6.82 -26.50 -1.72
C TYR A 54 -6.28 -25.86 -0.44
N ARG A 55 -5.45 -24.81 -0.54
CA ARG A 55 -4.99 -24.05 0.62
C ARG A 55 -6.16 -23.42 1.37
N ASN A 56 -7.14 -22.87 0.66
CA ASN A 56 -8.34 -22.27 1.26
C ASN A 56 -9.23 -23.34 1.92
N GLN A 57 -9.47 -24.48 1.25
CA GLN A 57 -10.23 -25.60 1.81
C GLN A 57 -9.58 -26.15 3.09
N LEU A 58 -8.25 -26.36 3.07
CA LEU A 58 -7.49 -26.80 4.24
C LEU A 58 -7.60 -25.80 5.40
N GLN A 59 -7.60 -24.50 5.10
CA GLN A 59 -7.79 -23.47 6.11
C GLN A 59 -9.21 -23.50 6.71
N SER A 60 -10.25 -23.69 5.89
CA SER A 60 -11.64 -23.82 6.36
C SER A 60 -11.79 -25.05 7.26
N ALA A 61 -11.33 -26.21 6.80
CA ALA A 61 -11.38 -27.46 7.56
C ALA A 61 -10.64 -27.35 8.91
N LYS A 62 -9.49 -26.65 8.94
CA LYS A 62 -8.75 -26.39 10.19
C LYS A 62 -9.49 -25.46 11.14
N GLN A 63 -10.24 -24.48 10.63
CA GLN A 63 -11.08 -23.60 11.45
C GLN A 63 -12.29 -24.35 12.02
N GLU A 64 -12.97 -25.15 11.19
CA GLU A 64 -14.07 -26.02 11.63
C GLU A 64 -13.61 -27.03 12.68
N LEU A 65 -12.43 -27.63 12.52
CA LEU A 65 -11.83 -28.53 13.51
C LEU A 65 -11.57 -27.82 14.85
N LYS A 66 -11.08 -26.58 14.82
CA LYS A 66 -10.90 -25.80 16.05
C LYS A 66 -12.23 -25.45 16.71
N MET A 67 -13.25 -25.14 15.92
CA MET A 67 -14.58 -24.80 16.44
C MET A 67 -15.23 -26.01 17.10
N THR A 68 -15.18 -27.17 16.44
CA THR A 68 -15.69 -28.44 17.00
C THR A 68 -14.93 -28.85 18.25
N GLN A 69 -13.61 -28.69 18.30
CA GLN A 69 -12.81 -28.95 19.49
C GLN A 69 -13.17 -28.02 20.66
N LYS A 70 -13.48 -26.74 20.40
CA LYS A 70 -13.98 -25.81 21.41
C LYS A 70 -15.37 -26.19 21.91
N LEU A 71 -16.29 -26.56 21.01
CA LEU A 71 -17.62 -27.02 21.41
C LEU A 71 -17.54 -28.27 22.28
N LEU A 72 -16.68 -29.21 21.92
CA LEU A 72 -16.44 -30.41 22.73
C LEU A 72 -15.83 -30.06 24.09
N ALA A 73 -14.86 -29.13 24.14
CA ALA A 73 -14.30 -28.65 25.40
C ALA A 73 -15.35 -27.99 26.30
N ASN A 74 -16.33 -27.26 25.73
CA ASN A 74 -17.42 -26.68 26.51
C ASN A 74 -18.39 -27.72 27.08
N GLU A 75 -18.59 -28.83 26.37
CA GLU A 75 -19.47 -29.93 26.79
C GLU A 75 -18.80 -30.85 27.82
N VAL A 76 -17.49 -31.04 27.69
CA VAL A 76 -16.68 -31.84 28.61
C VAL A 76 -16.22 -31.01 29.83
N GLY A 77 -16.01 -29.71 29.68
CA GLY A 77 -15.44 -28.84 30.72
C GLY A 77 -14.02 -28.38 30.36
N GLU A 78 -13.70 -27.13 30.68
CA GLU A 78 -12.47 -26.44 30.25
C GLU A 78 -11.18 -27.08 30.82
N ASP A 79 -11.29 -27.81 31.93
CA ASP A 79 -10.15 -28.42 32.65
C ASP A 79 -9.85 -29.88 32.23
N VAL A 80 -10.57 -30.43 31.24
CA VAL A 80 -10.48 -31.85 30.87
C VAL A 80 -9.76 -32.02 29.54
N ASN A 81 -8.61 -32.68 29.56
CA ASN A 81 -7.85 -32.97 28.35
C ASN A 81 -8.59 -34.02 27.50
N ILE A 82 -9.04 -33.64 26.31
CA ILE A 82 -9.75 -34.52 25.35
C ILE A 82 -8.95 -35.80 25.03
N GLN A 83 -7.61 -35.75 25.04
CA GLN A 83 -6.78 -36.94 24.84
C GLN A 83 -6.88 -37.93 26.01
N SER A 84 -7.08 -37.44 27.24
CA SER A 84 -7.25 -38.29 28.43
C SER A 84 -8.63 -38.98 28.49
N LEU A 85 -9.63 -38.42 27.81
CA LEU A 85 -10.94 -39.07 27.65
C LEU A 85 -10.90 -40.25 26.69
N LEU A 86 -10.04 -40.20 25.66
CA LEU A 86 -9.87 -41.32 24.74
C LEU A 86 -9.27 -42.54 25.45
N THR A 87 -8.45 -42.33 26.48
CA THR A 87 -7.83 -43.40 27.26
C THR A 87 -8.72 -43.90 28.42
N ASN A 88 -9.57 -43.05 29.00
CA ASN A 88 -10.41 -43.35 30.17
C ASN A 88 -11.91 -43.12 29.89
N SER A 89 -12.42 -43.67 28.80
CA SER A 89 -13.77 -43.41 28.25
C SER A 89 -14.94 -43.87 29.13
N GLY A 90 -14.71 -44.71 30.15
CA GLY A 90 -15.78 -45.29 30.98
C GLY A 90 -16.14 -44.50 32.26
N SER A 91 -15.25 -43.63 32.75
CA SER A 91 -15.45 -42.94 34.05
C SER A 91 -15.90 -41.49 33.91
N TRP A 92 -15.93 -40.95 32.69
CA TRP A 92 -16.25 -39.55 32.47
C TRP A 92 -17.76 -39.32 32.32
N ARG A 93 -18.30 -38.40 33.10
CA ARG A 93 -19.70 -37.98 33.04
C ARG A 93 -19.74 -36.54 32.52
N GLY A 94 -20.50 -36.29 31.45
CA GLY A 94 -20.52 -34.97 30.79
C GLY A 94 -20.96 -33.83 31.72
N ARG A 95 -20.53 -32.60 31.41
CA ARG A 95 -20.81 -31.41 32.23
C ARG A 95 -22.31 -31.16 32.38
N ALA A 96 -23.09 -31.31 31.32
CA ALA A 96 -24.54 -31.17 31.39
C ALA A 96 -25.19 -32.12 32.41
N GLN A 97 -24.73 -33.38 32.46
CA GLN A 97 -25.21 -34.36 33.44
C GLN A 97 -24.74 -34.03 34.85
N GLN A 98 -23.50 -33.55 35.03
CA GLN A 98 -23.00 -33.10 36.31
C GLN A 98 -23.77 -31.87 36.85
N ILE A 99 -24.10 -30.92 35.97
CA ILE A 99 -24.93 -29.75 36.29
C ILE A 99 -26.31 -30.21 36.74
N LEU A 100 -26.98 -31.12 36.02
CA LEU A 100 -28.29 -31.63 36.42
C LEU A 100 -28.26 -32.29 37.80
N VAL A 101 -27.23 -33.09 38.09
CA VAL A 101 -27.04 -33.72 39.41
C VAL A 101 -26.84 -32.65 40.49
N LEU A 102 -25.98 -31.66 40.24
CA LEU A 102 -25.74 -30.56 41.19
C LEU A 102 -26.99 -29.70 41.40
N GLN A 103 -27.74 -29.38 40.35
CA GLN A 103 -29.00 -28.65 40.44
C GLN A 103 -30.03 -29.40 41.28
N SER A 104 -30.13 -30.73 41.10
CA SER A 104 -30.99 -31.56 41.95
C SER A 104 -30.55 -31.52 43.41
N LYS A 105 -29.23 -31.55 43.67
CA LYS A 105 -28.70 -31.51 45.03
C LYS A 105 -28.89 -30.14 45.69
N VAL A 106 -28.71 -29.05 44.94
CA VAL A 106 -28.97 -27.69 45.40
C VAL A 106 -30.44 -27.54 45.78
N ARG A 107 -31.37 -27.99 44.93
CA ARG A 107 -32.81 -27.96 45.23
C ARG A 107 -33.16 -28.73 46.51
N GLU A 108 -32.54 -29.90 46.71
CA GLU A 108 -32.73 -30.69 47.92
C GLU A 108 -32.23 -29.95 49.17
N LEU A 109 -31.04 -29.34 49.10
CA LEU A 109 -30.45 -28.57 50.19
C LEU A 109 -31.22 -27.28 50.49
N GLU A 110 -31.71 -26.58 49.47
CA GLU A 110 -32.57 -25.40 49.60
C GLU A 110 -33.88 -25.75 50.30
N ASN A 111 -34.48 -26.90 49.98
CA ASN A 111 -35.68 -27.40 50.65
C ASN A 111 -35.40 -27.72 52.14
N GLN A 112 -34.26 -28.35 52.44
CA GLN A 112 -33.82 -28.60 53.81
C GLN A 112 -33.57 -27.30 54.59
N LEU A 113 -33.00 -26.28 53.95
CA LEU A 113 -32.76 -24.97 54.56
C LEU A 113 -34.06 -24.19 54.80
N GLY A 114 -35.01 -24.25 53.85
CA GLY A 114 -36.34 -23.67 54.00
C GLY A 114 -37.09 -24.24 55.21
N GLN A 115 -37.01 -25.56 55.42
CA GLN A 115 -37.59 -26.23 56.58
C GLN A 115 -36.91 -25.84 57.90
N ASN A 116 -35.58 -25.60 57.88
CA ASN A 116 -34.85 -25.08 59.04
C ASN A 116 -35.19 -23.61 59.35
N LYS A 117 -35.42 -22.78 58.34
CA LYS A 117 -35.75 -21.35 58.52
C LYS A 117 -37.08 -21.13 59.24
N THR A 118 -38.07 -21.99 59.01
CA THR A 118 -39.33 -22.02 59.79
C THR A 118 -39.14 -22.41 61.26
N ARG A 119 -38.03 -23.07 61.63
CA ARG A 119 -37.67 -23.34 63.04
C ARG A 119 -36.90 -22.17 63.65
N THR A 120 -36.17 -21.39 62.85
CA THR A 120 -35.40 -20.21 63.27
C THR A 120 -36.27 -18.98 63.52
N SER A 121 -37.40 -18.80 62.82
CA SER A 121 -38.30 -17.65 63.04
C SER A 121 -38.96 -17.62 64.43
N LEU A 122 -39.03 -18.76 65.13
CA LEU A 122 -39.44 -18.83 66.54
C LEU A 122 -38.36 -18.30 67.50
N SER A 123 -37.11 -18.22 67.04
CA SER A 123 -35.96 -17.70 67.81
C SER A 123 -35.79 -16.17 67.66
N GLU A 124 -36.28 -15.58 66.57
CA GLU A 124 -36.17 -14.13 66.30
C GLU A 124 -36.97 -13.28 67.30
N ILE A 125 -38.06 -13.82 67.87
CA ILE A 125 -38.92 -13.12 68.85
C ILE A 125 -38.26 -13.04 70.25
N ASP A 126 -37.43 -14.02 70.61
CA ASP A 126 -36.63 -14.03 71.84
C ASP A 126 -35.41 -13.07 71.74
N GLU A 127 -35.07 -12.67 70.51
CA GLU A 127 -33.81 -12.03 70.14
C GLU A 127 -33.91 -10.48 70.05
N GLU A 128 -35.10 -9.93 69.82
CA GLU A 128 -35.39 -8.48 69.93
C GLU A 128 -35.39 -8.03 71.41
N LEU A 129 -35.77 -8.92 72.33
CA LEU A 129 -35.83 -8.67 73.77
C LEU A 129 -34.42 -8.51 74.40
N LEU A 130 -33.43 -9.22 73.86
CA LEU A 130 -32.02 -9.15 74.29
C LEU A 130 -31.32 -7.85 73.84
N ALA A 131 -31.77 -7.22 72.74
CA ALA A 131 -31.20 -5.97 72.24
C ALA A 131 -31.58 -4.74 73.10
N LEU A 132 -32.65 -4.84 73.91
CA LEU A 132 -33.14 -3.79 74.81
C LEU A 132 -32.66 -3.94 76.26
N THR A 133 -31.90 -5.01 76.58
CA THR A 133 -31.47 -5.34 77.94
C THR A 133 -30.13 -4.66 78.30
N ASP A 134 -30.04 -4.10 79.51
CA ASP A 134 -28.84 -3.40 80.02
C ASP A 134 -27.58 -4.30 79.95
N PRO A 135 -26.51 -3.90 79.24
CA PRO A 135 -25.28 -4.68 79.08
C PRO A 135 -24.62 -5.12 80.39
N ARG A 136 -24.92 -4.45 81.51
CA ARG A 136 -24.40 -4.79 82.85
C ARG A 136 -25.08 -6.01 83.47
N LYS A 137 -26.28 -6.38 83.02
CA LYS A 137 -27.06 -7.54 83.49
C LYS A 137 -26.92 -8.77 82.59
N LEU A 138 -26.24 -8.63 81.44
CA LEU A 138 -26.06 -9.71 80.48
C LEU A 138 -25.01 -10.72 80.94
N SER A 139 -25.35 -12.00 80.78
CA SER A 139 -24.47 -13.15 80.87
C SER A 139 -23.28 -13.01 79.90
N ALA A 140 -22.15 -13.65 80.23
CA ALA A 140 -20.98 -13.72 79.35
C ALA A 140 -21.32 -14.32 77.96
N GLN A 141 -22.34 -15.17 77.90
CA GLN A 141 -22.85 -15.76 76.65
C GLN A 141 -23.58 -14.72 75.78
N GLU A 142 -24.43 -13.89 76.37
CA GLU A 142 -25.19 -12.85 75.66
C GLU A 142 -24.26 -11.73 75.14
N LYS A 143 -23.21 -11.40 75.90
CA LYS A 143 -22.16 -10.44 75.46
C LYS A 143 -21.37 -10.96 74.26
N ASN A 144 -21.05 -12.26 74.23
CA ASN A 144 -20.40 -12.88 73.06
C ASN A 144 -21.31 -12.83 71.83
N LEU A 145 -22.60 -13.11 71.99
CA LEU A 145 -23.58 -13.07 70.90
C LEU A 145 -23.67 -11.68 70.26
N LEU A 146 -23.75 -10.62 71.07
CA LEU A 146 -23.75 -9.23 70.58
C LEU A 146 -22.44 -8.87 69.85
N LYS A 147 -21.29 -9.35 70.35
CA LYS A 147 -20.00 -9.11 69.68
C LYS A 147 -19.91 -9.81 68.33
N ILE A 148 -20.37 -11.07 68.24
CA ILE A 148 -20.44 -11.82 66.97
C ILE A 148 -21.32 -11.05 65.97
N ARG A 149 -22.51 -10.60 66.38
CA ARG A 149 -23.41 -9.82 65.52
C ARG A 149 -22.79 -8.52 65.03
N SER A 150 -22.08 -7.80 65.89
CA SER A 150 -21.35 -6.58 65.50
C SER A 150 -20.30 -6.89 64.43
N LEU A 151 -19.55 -7.99 64.59
CA LEU A 151 -18.53 -8.41 63.62
C LEU A 151 -19.17 -8.88 62.30
N GLU A 152 -20.30 -9.58 62.35
CA GLU A 152 -21.05 -9.99 61.16
C GLU A 152 -21.59 -8.80 60.38
N LYS A 153 -22.13 -7.80 61.10
CA LYS A 153 -22.60 -6.55 60.50
C LYS A 153 -21.45 -5.78 59.83
N GLU A 154 -20.33 -5.60 60.53
CA GLU A 154 -19.14 -4.94 59.96
C GLU A 154 -18.58 -5.70 58.75
N LYS A 155 -18.52 -7.03 58.83
CA LYS A 155 -18.12 -7.88 57.70
C LYS A 155 -19.07 -7.73 56.52
N LYS A 156 -20.37 -7.64 56.75
CA LYS A 156 -21.37 -7.43 55.69
C LYS A 156 -21.22 -6.05 55.06
N GLU A 157 -21.11 -5.00 55.86
CA GLU A 157 -20.94 -3.62 55.37
C GLU A 157 -19.63 -3.45 54.57
N THR A 158 -18.53 -4.04 55.03
CA THR A 158 -17.25 -4.03 54.31
C THR A 158 -17.32 -4.81 52.99
N LEU A 159 -18.01 -5.94 52.96
CA LEU A 159 -18.23 -6.73 51.74
C LEU A 159 -19.09 -5.95 50.73
N GLU A 160 -20.19 -5.33 51.17
CA GLU A 160 -21.05 -4.50 50.33
C GLU A 160 -20.28 -3.31 49.76
N LYS A 161 -19.49 -2.62 50.58
CA LYS A 161 -18.61 -1.52 50.14
C LYS A 161 -17.59 -1.98 49.10
N LEU A 162 -16.88 -3.08 49.37
CA LEU A 162 -15.86 -3.61 48.45
C LEU A 162 -16.48 -4.08 47.13
N THR A 163 -17.67 -4.67 47.17
CA THR A 163 -18.43 -5.07 45.98
C THR A 163 -18.82 -3.85 45.15
N GLY A 164 -19.31 -2.79 45.81
CA GLY A 164 -19.63 -1.52 45.14
C GLY A 164 -18.41 -0.86 44.49
N GLU A 165 -17.26 -0.86 45.17
CA GLU A 165 -15.99 -0.36 44.63
C GLU A 165 -15.52 -1.20 43.44
N HIS A 166 -15.62 -2.53 43.52
CA HIS A 166 -15.30 -3.44 42.43
C HIS A 166 -16.17 -3.17 41.19
N ASP A 167 -17.48 -3.04 41.37
CA ASP A 167 -18.41 -2.79 40.26
C ASP A 167 -18.18 -1.41 39.62
N ALA A 168 -17.88 -0.40 40.42
CA ALA A 168 -17.53 0.93 39.92
C ALA A 168 -16.23 0.91 39.12
N LEU A 169 -15.19 0.22 39.63
CA LEU A 169 -13.92 0.07 38.94
C LEU A 169 -14.06 -0.74 37.64
N GLN A 170 -14.87 -1.81 37.66
CA GLN A 170 -15.15 -2.61 36.48
C GLN A 170 -15.84 -1.78 35.39
N LYS A 171 -16.85 -0.97 35.74
CA LYS A 171 -17.50 -0.05 34.79
C LYS A 171 -16.51 0.96 34.21
N SER A 172 -15.68 1.58 35.04
CA SER A 172 -14.66 2.52 34.58
C SER A 172 -13.65 1.87 33.62
N HIS A 173 -13.22 0.65 33.93
CA HIS A 173 -12.33 -0.12 33.06
C HIS A 173 -12.99 -0.42 31.70
N GLU A 174 -14.26 -0.82 31.68
CA GLU A 174 -15.01 -1.05 30.43
C GLU A 174 -15.16 0.23 29.60
N GLU A 175 -15.42 1.38 30.23
CA GLU A 175 -15.49 2.68 29.54
C GLU A 175 -14.15 3.08 28.92
N VAL A 176 -13.05 2.94 29.65
CA VAL A 176 -11.70 3.23 29.14
C VAL A 176 -11.34 2.28 28.01
N LYS A 177 -11.68 0.98 28.13
CA LYS A 177 -11.49 0.00 27.06
C LYS A 177 -12.24 0.39 25.79
N LYS A 178 -13.51 0.80 25.90
CA LYS A 178 -14.30 1.32 24.76
C LYS A 178 -13.65 2.54 24.12
N LYS A 179 -13.18 3.51 24.91
CA LYS A 179 -12.48 4.71 24.41
C LYS A 179 -11.17 4.34 23.70
N LEU A 180 -10.41 3.38 24.24
CA LEU A 180 -9.19 2.88 23.63
C LEU A 180 -9.47 2.21 22.28
N ASP A 181 -10.47 1.34 22.21
CA ASP A 181 -10.83 0.63 20.99
C ASP A 181 -11.35 1.60 19.91
N ALA A 182 -12.14 2.61 20.29
CA ALA A 182 -12.55 3.69 19.41
C ALA A 182 -11.35 4.50 18.88
N SER A 183 -10.39 4.85 19.74
CA SER A 183 -9.17 5.55 19.34
C SER A 183 -8.30 4.70 18.40
N LYS A 184 -8.16 3.39 18.67
CA LYS A 184 -7.46 2.45 17.78
C LYS A 184 -8.13 2.37 16.40
N ALA A 185 -9.46 2.31 16.35
CA ALA A 185 -10.21 2.30 15.10
C ALA A 185 -9.98 3.59 14.31
N ARG A 186 -10.08 4.76 14.97
CA ARG A 186 -9.79 6.06 14.35
C ARG A 186 -8.36 6.14 13.81
N ASN A 187 -7.37 5.71 14.59
CA ASN A 187 -5.97 5.69 14.16
C ASN A 187 -5.76 4.78 12.95
N LYS A 188 -6.44 3.63 12.87
CA LYS A 188 -6.36 2.73 11.72
C LYS A 188 -6.89 3.41 10.46
N VAL A 189 -8.03 4.11 10.55
CA VAL A 189 -8.60 4.87 9.43
C VAL A 189 -7.67 6.00 9.01
N LEU A 190 -7.21 6.82 9.95
CA LEU A 190 -6.26 7.91 9.67
C LEU A 190 -4.96 7.41 9.02
N CYS A 191 -4.42 6.28 9.49
CA CYS A 191 -3.24 5.66 8.86
C CYS A 191 -3.52 5.24 7.41
N SER A 192 -4.71 4.74 7.11
CA SER A 192 -5.10 4.38 5.74
C SER A 192 -5.25 5.61 4.86
N GLU A 193 -5.85 6.69 5.36
CA GLU A 193 -5.97 7.97 4.64
C GLU A 193 -4.60 8.57 4.34
N VAL A 194 -3.68 8.58 5.31
CA VAL A 194 -2.30 9.05 5.11
C VAL A 194 -1.58 8.23 4.04
N LYS A 195 -1.78 6.91 3.99
CA LYS A 195 -1.20 6.06 2.93
C LYS A 195 -1.78 6.42 1.56
N THR A 196 -3.08 6.62 1.46
CA THR A 196 -3.75 7.04 0.22
C THR A 196 -3.24 8.40 -0.24
N LEU A 197 -3.19 9.40 0.65
CA LEU A 197 -2.68 10.74 0.34
C LEU A 197 -1.22 10.71 -0.12
N LYS A 198 -0.38 9.90 0.55
CA LYS A 198 1.02 9.70 0.10
C LYS A 198 1.07 9.12 -1.31
N GLY A 199 0.23 8.14 -1.63
CA GLY A 199 0.13 7.58 -2.99
C GLY A 199 -0.29 8.62 -4.02
N GLN A 200 -1.27 9.48 -3.68
CA GLN A 200 -1.69 10.59 -4.54
C GLN A 200 -0.56 11.60 -4.77
N ILE A 201 0.20 11.96 -3.73
CA ILE A 201 1.37 12.85 -3.86
C ILE A 201 2.42 12.23 -4.78
N VAL A 202 2.75 10.95 -4.63
CA VAL A 202 3.71 10.26 -5.52
C VAL A 202 3.25 10.33 -6.98
N THR A 203 1.96 10.07 -7.23
CA THR A 203 1.39 10.16 -8.59
C THR A 203 1.51 11.58 -9.16
N LEU A 204 1.27 12.62 -8.35
CA LEU A 204 1.41 14.01 -8.77
C LEU A 204 2.88 14.37 -9.05
N LEU A 205 3.81 13.88 -8.24
CA LEU A 205 5.24 14.08 -8.46
C LEU A 205 5.71 13.40 -9.75
N GLU A 206 5.21 12.20 -10.05
CA GLU A 206 5.46 11.54 -11.32
C GLU A 206 4.93 12.37 -12.48
N LYS A 207 3.69 12.87 -12.41
CA LYS A 207 3.15 13.77 -13.45
C LYS A 207 4.03 15.00 -13.65
N GLY A 208 4.46 15.66 -12.58
CA GLY A 208 5.37 16.80 -12.65
C GLY A 208 6.67 16.48 -13.38
N LYS A 209 7.26 15.30 -13.17
CA LYS A 209 8.44 14.85 -13.92
C LYS A 209 8.16 14.68 -15.42
N HIS A 210 7.02 14.09 -15.78
CA HIS A 210 6.65 13.96 -17.19
C HIS A 210 6.40 15.33 -17.83
N ASP A 211 5.81 16.27 -17.09
CA ASP A 211 5.62 17.65 -17.55
C ASP A 211 6.96 18.36 -17.75
N ASP A 212 7.93 18.18 -16.84
CA ASP A 212 9.30 18.69 -16.98
C ASP A 212 10.01 18.09 -18.22
N GLU A 213 9.92 16.78 -18.42
CA GLU A 213 10.46 16.10 -19.62
C GLU A 213 9.83 16.64 -20.92
N LEU A 214 8.52 16.91 -20.91
CA LEU A 214 7.83 17.52 -22.04
C LEU A 214 8.31 18.95 -22.29
N ILE A 215 8.47 19.75 -21.24
CA ILE A 215 8.98 21.12 -21.33
C ILE A 215 10.40 21.11 -21.92
N ASP A 216 11.29 20.25 -21.42
CA ASP A 216 12.66 20.12 -21.93
C ASP A 216 12.68 19.73 -23.41
N ALA A 217 11.83 18.80 -23.83
CA ALA A 217 11.70 18.40 -25.23
C ALA A 217 11.25 19.57 -26.11
N LEU A 218 10.24 20.33 -25.68
CA LEU A 218 9.73 21.49 -26.40
C LEU A 218 10.77 22.62 -26.47
N LEU A 219 11.46 22.90 -25.37
CA LEU A 219 12.57 23.88 -25.34
C LEU A 219 13.72 23.45 -26.26
N GLY A 220 14.03 22.17 -26.30
CA GLY A 220 15.01 21.60 -27.24
C GLY A 220 14.61 21.83 -28.70
N GLN A 221 13.36 21.54 -29.06
CA GLN A 221 12.83 21.80 -30.40
C GLN A 221 12.83 23.29 -30.75
N GLN A 222 12.43 24.16 -29.82
CA GLN A 222 12.45 25.61 -30.01
C GLN A 222 13.86 26.13 -30.27
N LYS A 223 14.86 25.62 -29.53
CA LYS A 223 16.26 25.97 -29.73
C LYS A 223 16.77 25.52 -31.10
N GLN A 224 16.47 24.29 -31.50
CA GLN A 224 16.83 23.78 -32.84
C GLN A 224 16.22 24.64 -33.95
N MET A 225 14.95 25.02 -33.82
CA MET A 225 14.28 25.90 -34.78
C MET A 225 14.97 27.28 -34.85
N GLN A 226 15.33 27.87 -33.71
CA GLN A 226 16.07 29.14 -33.67
C GLN A 226 17.43 29.03 -34.33
N GLU A 227 18.16 27.92 -34.15
CA GLU A 227 19.44 27.66 -34.80
C GLU A 227 19.29 27.55 -36.33
N ILE A 228 18.27 26.83 -36.80
CA ILE A 228 17.95 26.71 -38.23
C ILE A 228 17.62 28.09 -38.83
N LEU A 229 16.77 28.88 -38.17
CA LEU A 229 16.42 30.23 -38.62
C LEU A 229 17.63 31.15 -38.68
N LYS A 230 18.53 31.07 -37.68
CA LYS A 230 19.77 31.82 -37.67
C LYS A 230 20.69 31.42 -38.83
N HIS A 231 20.83 30.12 -39.10
CA HIS A 231 21.63 29.63 -40.22
C HIS A 231 21.03 30.08 -41.57
N LEU A 232 19.73 29.95 -41.75
CA LEU A 232 19.03 30.41 -42.96
C LEU A 232 19.20 31.91 -43.19
N SER A 233 19.07 32.73 -42.14
CA SER A 233 19.30 34.18 -42.22
C SER A 233 20.75 34.50 -42.60
N GLN A 234 21.74 33.84 -42.00
CA GLN A 234 23.15 34.04 -42.37
C GLN A 234 23.45 33.60 -43.81
N GLN A 235 22.79 32.54 -44.27
CA GLN A 235 22.94 32.05 -45.64
C GLN A 235 22.27 33.00 -46.64
N ASP A 236 21.11 33.57 -46.32
CA ASP A 236 20.42 34.57 -47.14
C ASP A 236 21.28 35.83 -47.31
N GLU A 237 21.88 36.33 -46.23
CA GLU A 237 22.78 37.50 -46.30
C GLU A 237 24.04 37.22 -47.15
N LYS A 238 24.69 36.06 -46.98
CA LYS A 238 25.82 35.65 -47.85
C LYS A 238 25.42 35.54 -49.32
N ASN A 239 24.22 35.04 -49.60
CA ASN A 239 23.71 34.94 -50.96
C ASN A 239 23.44 36.32 -51.57
N LYS A 240 22.86 37.26 -50.79
CA LYS A 240 22.67 38.65 -51.22
C LYS A 240 24.00 39.34 -51.50
N GLU A 241 24.98 39.21 -50.62
CA GLU A 241 26.33 39.76 -50.82
C GLU A 241 26.96 39.19 -52.09
N SER A 242 26.87 37.87 -52.30
CA SER A 242 27.40 37.21 -53.50
C SER A 242 26.71 37.69 -54.77
N GLN A 243 25.38 37.83 -54.76
CA GLN A 243 24.61 38.37 -55.89
C GLN A 243 24.96 39.83 -56.15
N GLN A 244 25.12 40.64 -55.11
CA GLN A 244 25.49 42.05 -55.23
C GLN A 244 26.89 42.20 -55.84
N MET A 245 27.87 41.42 -55.36
CA MET A 245 29.23 41.38 -55.90
C MET A 245 29.23 40.96 -57.37
N LEU A 246 28.47 39.91 -57.73
CA LEU A 246 28.33 39.48 -59.12
C LEU A 246 27.68 40.56 -59.99
N GLY A 247 26.64 41.24 -59.49
CA GLY A 247 25.98 42.34 -60.16
C GLY A 247 26.91 43.54 -60.39
N GLN A 248 27.73 43.89 -59.39
CA GLN A 248 28.76 44.94 -59.53
C GLN A 248 29.80 44.56 -60.57
N HIS A 249 30.27 43.31 -60.56
CA HIS A 249 31.23 42.81 -61.55
C HIS A 249 30.65 42.87 -62.97
N LEU A 250 29.44 42.34 -63.18
CA LEU A 250 28.74 42.40 -64.47
C LEU A 250 28.55 43.84 -64.96
N ASN A 251 28.15 44.76 -64.07
CA ASN A 251 28.00 46.17 -64.42
C ASN A 251 29.33 46.80 -64.86
N SER A 252 30.42 46.50 -64.15
CA SER A 252 31.76 46.98 -64.53
C SER A 252 32.21 46.45 -65.89
N GLU A 253 31.87 45.20 -66.21
CA GLU A 253 32.20 44.59 -67.50
C GLU A 253 31.35 45.18 -68.64
N VAL A 254 30.06 45.41 -68.41
CA VAL A 254 29.17 46.10 -69.36
C VAL A 254 29.67 47.52 -69.63
N GLN A 255 30.13 48.25 -68.61
CA GLN A 255 30.72 49.58 -68.80
C GLN A 255 31.96 49.54 -69.70
N LYS A 256 32.87 48.59 -69.48
CA LYS A 256 34.06 48.41 -70.34
C LYS A 256 33.67 48.08 -71.78
N GLN A 257 32.73 47.15 -71.96
CA GLN A 257 32.23 46.77 -73.29
C GLN A 257 31.57 47.95 -73.99
N ASN A 258 30.77 48.75 -73.29
CA ASN A 258 30.17 49.96 -73.83
C ASN A 258 31.23 50.99 -74.26
N CYS A 259 32.26 51.23 -73.45
CA CYS A 259 33.37 52.11 -73.84
C CYS A 259 34.08 51.61 -75.11
N LEU A 260 34.30 50.29 -75.22
CA LEU A 260 34.91 49.69 -76.41
C LEU A 260 34.01 49.83 -77.64
N ILE A 261 32.70 49.60 -77.49
CA ILE A 261 31.72 49.80 -78.56
C ILE A 261 31.72 51.26 -79.02
N GLU A 262 31.75 52.22 -78.09
CA GLU A 262 31.81 53.65 -78.41
C GLU A 262 33.09 53.99 -79.21
N GLN A 263 34.25 53.46 -78.78
CA GLN A 263 35.51 53.62 -79.51
C GLN A 263 35.46 53.01 -80.91
N LEU A 264 34.90 51.81 -81.05
CA LEU A 264 34.74 51.15 -82.35
C LEU A 264 33.78 51.91 -83.27
N ARG A 265 32.68 52.45 -82.73
CA ARG A 265 31.75 53.31 -83.47
C ARG A 265 32.43 54.57 -83.99
N GLN A 266 33.22 55.23 -83.15
CA GLN A 266 34.00 56.40 -83.53
C GLN A 266 34.98 56.07 -84.67
N MET A 267 35.72 54.97 -84.57
CA MET A 267 36.66 54.53 -85.61
C MET A 267 35.94 54.20 -86.93
N VAL A 268 34.76 53.58 -86.87
CA VAL A 268 33.94 53.31 -88.07
C VAL A 268 33.49 54.61 -88.69
N ALA A 269 32.98 55.57 -87.91
CA ALA A 269 32.55 56.88 -88.41
C ALA A 269 33.71 57.65 -89.08
N GLU A 270 34.90 57.62 -88.48
CA GLU A 270 36.11 58.21 -89.07
C GLU A 270 36.50 57.54 -90.40
N ARG A 271 36.41 56.20 -90.48
CA ARG A 271 36.66 55.47 -91.72
C ARG A 271 35.61 55.75 -92.79
N GLU A 272 34.34 55.78 -92.43
CA GLU A 272 33.24 56.13 -93.33
C GLU A 272 33.39 57.56 -93.86
N ALA A 273 33.79 58.52 -93.02
CA ALA A 273 34.09 59.88 -93.44
C ALA A 273 35.27 59.91 -94.43
N LYS A 274 36.34 59.16 -94.15
CA LYS A 274 37.50 59.07 -95.06
C LYS A 274 37.14 58.41 -96.39
N VAL A 275 36.30 57.38 -96.38
CA VAL A 275 35.79 56.74 -97.59
C VAL A 275 34.99 57.74 -98.42
N LYS A 276 34.08 58.52 -97.80
CA LYS A 276 33.36 59.59 -98.50
C LYS A 276 34.28 60.63 -99.11
N GLU A 277 35.29 61.09 -98.39
CA GLU A 277 36.29 62.03 -98.94
C GLU A 277 36.99 61.43 -100.18
N LEU A 278 37.43 60.17 -100.10
CA LEU A 278 38.08 59.49 -101.21
C LEU A 278 37.13 59.24 -102.40
N GLU A 279 35.86 58.94 -102.14
CA GLU A 279 34.82 58.81 -103.17
C GLU A 279 34.55 60.15 -103.86
N GLU A 280 34.55 61.26 -103.13
CA GLU A 280 34.46 62.63 -103.67
C GLU A 280 35.69 62.99 -104.51
N GLU A 281 36.91 62.64 -104.06
CA GLU A 281 38.15 62.84 -104.82
C GLU A 281 38.17 62.05 -106.14
N ILE A 282 37.70 60.80 -106.13
CA ILE A 282 37.60 59.95 -107.33
C ILE A 282 36.52 60.46 -108.29
N GLY A 283 35.40 60.98 -107.77
CA GLY A 283 34.32 61.54 -108.60
C GLY A 283 34.66 62.88 -109.29
N GLN A 284 35.76 63.53 -108.92
CA GLN A 284 36.27 64.78 -109.52
C GLN A 284 37.38 64.54 -110.57
N LEU A 285 37.82 63.31 -110.75
CA LEU A 285 38.75 62.85 -111.81
C LEU A 285 38.00 62.36 -113.05
#